data_AF-A0A7K2YW62-F1
#
_entry.id   AF-A0A7K2YW62-F1
#
_cell.length_a   1.000
_cell.length_b   1.000
_cell.length_c   1.000
_cell.angle_alpha   90.00
_cell.angle_beta   90.00
_cell.angle_gamma   90.00
#
_symmetry.space_group_name_H-M   'P 1'
#
loop_
_entity.id
_entity.type
_entity.pdbx_description
1 polymer ?
#
loop_
_entity_poly.entity_id
_entity_poly.type
_entity_poly.pdbx_seq_one_letter_code
_entity_poly.pdbx_strand_id
1 'polypeptide(L)'
;MIVQLIIFIVVTVLAALAIAAFQDDDGGDGPDKASAAAGPVAPQRAGAGTRIGPAAGSVPVADWADRTYSDPSAGGAGFTLTDGAADVGSDRVTLGEVIPANLDGEPAVVVVLTRTPGAGGPPTHLVELFTFAAGNAGPTPSPVGVAAVAVPADPRAVATRWAVGNDAILRIRSYVDSPDETTRYLPGPAGVLVPVGP
;
A
#
# COMPACT_ATOMS: atom_id res chain seq x y z
N MET A 1 19.33 -12.55 -26.73
CA MET A 1 18.45 -13.66 -26.29
C MET A 1 19.10 -14.67 -25.34
N ILE A 2 20.43 -14.91 -25.37
CA ILE A 2 21.07 -15.90 -24.48
C ILE A 2 21.16 -15.44 -23.01
N VAL A 3 21.33 -14.14 -22.76
CA VAL A 3 21.47 -13.59 -21.39
C VAL A 3 20.17 -13.70 -20.57
N GLN A 4 19.02 -13.59 -21.23
CA GLN A 4 17.70 -13.65 -20.57
C GLN A 4 17.33 -15.09 -20.13
N LEU A 5 17.84 -16.10 -20.83
CA LEU A 5 17.67 -17.52 -20.50
C LEU A 5 18.49 -17.92 -19.25
N ILE A 6 19.69 -17.37 -19.09
CA ILE A 6 20.57 -17.65 -17.94
C ILE A 6 19.97 -17.09 -16.64
N ILE A 7 19.39 -15.89 -16.69
CA ILE A 7 18.75 -15.26 -15.53
C ILE A 7 17.54 -16.08 -15.07
N PHE A 8 16.73 -16.60 -16.01
CA PHE A 8 15.56 -17.42 -15.67
C PHE A 8 15.94 -18.75 -15.00
N ILE A 9 17.04 -19.38 -15.45
CA ILE A 9 17.52 -20.65 -14.86
C ILE A 9 18.10 -20.42 -13.46
N VAL A 10 18.82 -19.32 -13.22
CA VAL A 10 19.38 -19.03 -11.87
C VAL A 10 18.29 -18.69 -10.86
N VAL A 11 17.24 -17.95 -11.25
CA VAL A 11 16.13 -17.62 -10.35
C VAL A 11 15.26 -18.84 -10.04
N THR A 12 15.08 -19.76 -10.98
CA THR A 12 14.27 -20.97 -10.76
C THR A 12 14.96 -21.99 -9.86
N VAL A 13 16.30 -22.09 -9.89
CA VAL A 13 17.04 -23.03 -9.01
C VAL A 13 17.13 -22.53 -7.56
N LEU A 14 17.09 -21.21 -7.32
CA LEU A 14 17.07 -20.65 -5.96
C LEU A 14 15.71 -20.74 -5.25
N ALA A 15 14.63 -21.01 -5.97
CA ALA A 15 13.28 -21.16 -5.39
C ALA A 15 12.98 -22.58 -4.88
N ALA A 16 13.87 -23.56 -5.08
CA ALA A 16 13.62 -24.97 -4.78
C ALA A 16 14.41 -25.55 -3.59
N LEU A 17 15.19 -24.73 -2.85
CA LEU A 17 16.04 -25.23 -1.76
C LEU A 17 15.75 -24.55 -0.42
N ALA A 18 14.54 -24.74 0.10
CA ALA A 18 14.21 -24.45 1.50
C ALA A 18 12.97 -25.25 1.98
N ILE A 19 12.96 -26.57 1.76
CA ILE A 19 12.04 -27.48 2.47
C ILE A 19 12.88 -28.64 2.98
N ALA A 20 13.59 -28.42 4.08
CA ALA A 20 14.21 -29.48 4.87
C ALA A 20 14.61 -28.93 6.24
N ALA A 21 13.65 -28.89 7.17
CA ALA A 21 13.93 -29.06 8.59
C ALA A 21 12.59 -29.28 9.32
N PHE A 22 12.59 -30.27 10.23
CA PHE A 22 11.55 -30.61 11.20
C PHE A 22 10.46 -31.60 10.75
N GLN A 23 10.88 -32.83 10.49
CA GLN A 23 10.09 -34.02 10.85
C GLN A 23 11.03 -35.08 11.40
N ASP A 24 11.12 -35.13 12.73
CA ASP A 24 11.53 -36.29 13.53
C ASP A 24 10.96 -36.01 14.93
N ASP A 25 9.92 -36.72 15.35
CA ASP A 25 10.04 -37.98 16.10
C ASP A 25 8.68 -38.34 16.72
N ASP A 26 8.31 -39.61 16.57
CA ASP A 26 7.06 -40.19 17.06
C ASP A 26 7.14 -40.51 18.56
N GLY A 27 6.01 -40.37 19.25
CA GLY A 27 5.67 -41.26 20.37
C GLY A 27 5.39 -40.61 21.73
N GLY A 28 4.27 -41.00 22.33
CA GLY A 28 4.11 -40.99 23.79
C GLY A 28 2.75 -40.53 24.30
N ASP A 29 1.94 -41.49 24.72
CA ASP A 29 0.63 -41.33 25.39
C ASP A 29 0.66 -40.47 26.67
N GLY A 30 -0.44 -39.73 26.91
CA GLY A 30 -0.83 -39.28 28.24
C GLY A 30 -1.73 -38.04 28.26
N PRO A 31 -2.92 -38.08 28.90
CA PRO A 31 -3.68 -36.86 29.21
C PRO A 31 -3.12 -36.19 30.48
N ASP A 32 -3.33 -34.89 30.59
CA ASP A 32 -3.02 -33.99 31.73
C ASP A 32 -1.63 -33.32 31.78
N LYS A 33 -1.57 -32.06 31.32
CA LYS A 33 -1.05 -30.92 32.13
C LYS A 33 -1.19 -29.58 31.41
N ALA A 34 -1.85 -28.64 32.11
CA ALA A 34 -1.83 -27.22 31.81
C ALA A 34 -0.40 -26.65 31.89
N SER A 35 -0.02 -25.83 30.90
CA SER A 35 0.83 -24.65 31.10
C SER A 35 0.82 -23.81 29.81
N ALA A 36 0.04 -22.74 29.81
CA ALA A 36 0.12 -21.70 28.80
C ALA A 36 1.45 -20.94 28.98
N ALA A 37 2.46 -21.30 28.19
CA ALA A 37 3.69 -20.54 28.09
C ALA A 37 3.45 -19.35 27.14
N ALA A 38 3.11 -18.20 27.73
CA ALA A 38 3.16 -16.91 27.07
C ALA A 38 4.62 -16.59 26.69
N GLY A 39 4.91 -16.64 25.39
CA GLY A 39 6.15 -16.10 24.84
C GLY A 39 6.17 -14.57 24.93
N PRO A 40 7.35 -13.94 25.10
CA PRO A 40 7.44 -12.52 25.45
C PRO A 40 6.87 -11.61 24.36
N VAL A 41 5.83 -10.87 24.72
CA VAL A 41 5.32 -9.73 23.94
C VAL A 41 6.46 -8.70 23.85
N ALA A 42 6.98 -8.51 22.64
CA ALA A 42 7.96 -7.47 22.36
C ALA A 42 7.39 -6.09 22.75
N PRO A 43 8.23 -5.17 23.26
CA PRO A 43 7.78 -3.97 23.94
C PRO A 43 6.91 -3.12 23.01
N GLN A 44 5.64 -2.97 23.39
CA GLN A 44 4.72 -2.00 22.86
C GLN A 44 5.27 -0.61 23.18
N ARG A 45 6.08 -0.07 22.26
CA ARG A 45 6.71 1.22 22.43
C ARG A 45 5.62 2.28 22.41
N ALA A 46 5.40 2.91 23.56
CA ALA A 46 4.50 4.05 23.71
C ALA A 46 4.96 5.22 22.80
N GLY A 47 4.00 5.75 22.06
CA GLY A 47 4.12 6.91 21.18
C GLY A 47 2.78 7.01 20.46
N ALA A 48 1.90 7.87 20.97
CA ALA A 48 0.55 8.08 20.46
C ALA A 48 0.64 8.81 19.10
N GLY A 49 0.71 8.02 18.03
CA GLY A 49 0.70 8.49 16.66
C GLY A 49 0.43 7.32 15.73
N THR A 50 -0.39 7.54 14.71
CA THR A 50 -0.69 6.57 13.65
C THR A 50 0.59 6.11 12.97
N ARG A 51 0.78 4.80 12.83
CA ARG A 51 1.96 4.17 12.23
C ARG A 51 1.61 3.54 10.89
N ILE A 52 2.32 3.96 9.85
CA ILE A 52 2.19 3.39 8.52
C ILE A 52 3.47 2.63 8.16
N GLY A 53 3.36 1.33 7.89
CA GLY A 53 4.49 0.48 7.54
C GLY A 53 4.27 -0.28 6.24
N PRO A 54 5.33 -0.85 5.65
CA PRO A 54 5.17 -1.86 4.61
C PRO A 54 4.26 -2.99 5.10
N ALA A 55 3.51 -3.62 4.19
CA ALA A 55 2.69 -4.77 4.56
C ALA A 55 3.53 -5.88 5.23
N ALA A 56 3.03 -6.40 6.35
CA ALA A 56 3.54 -7.59 7.00
C ALA A 56 2.57 -8.75 6.72
N GLY A 57 2.96 -9.70 5.88
CA GLY A 57 2.12 -10.83 5.49
C GLY A 57 1.21 -10.54 4.30
N SER A 58 0.18 -11.39 4.13
CA SER A 58 -0.77 -11.29 3.02
C SER A 58 -1.76 -10.14 3.24
N VAL A 59 -1.87 -9.25 2.26
CA VAL A 59 -2.90 -8.20 2.25
C VAL A 59 -4.13 -8.74 1.51
N PRO A 60 -5.36 -8.50 2.01
CA PRO A 60 -6.55 -8.93 1.29
C PRO A 60 -6.63 -8.33 -0.12
N VAL A 61 -7.16 -9.13 -1.05
CA VAL A 61 -7.33 -8.72 -2.44
C VAL A 61 -8.66 -8.00 -2.61
N ALA A 62 -8.64 -6.86 -3.30
CA ALA A 62 -9.82 -6.12 -3.73
C ALA A 62 -9.70 -5.79 -5.22
N ASP A 63 -10.84 -5.60 -5.86
CA ASP A 63 -10.89 -5.14 -7.25
C ASP A 63 -10.67 -3.62 -7.29
N TRP A 64 -9.41 -3.21 -7.38
CA TRP A 64 -9.03 -1.80 -7.42
C TRP A 64 -9.32 -1.16 -8.78
N ALA A 65 -9.47 -1.96 -9.83
CA ALA A 65 -9.76 -1.47 -11.18
C ALA A 65 -11.25 -1.15 -11.36
N ASP A 66 -12.13 -1.85 -10.65
CA ASP A 66 -13.59 -1.70 -10.74
C ASP A 66 -14.19 -1.29 -9.38
N ARG A 67 -13.96 -0.02 -9.00
CA ARG A 67 -14.33 0.51 -7.68
C ARG A 67 -14.67 2.01 -7.71
N THR A 68 -15.53 2.42 -6.77
CA THR A 68 -15.77 3.83 -6.44
C THR A 68 -14.71 4.40 -5.49
N TYR A 69 -14.14 5.52 -5.87
CA TYR A 69 -13.16 6.30 -5.12
C TYR A 69 -13.73 7.66 -4.73
N SER A 70 -13.22 8.25 -3.65
CA SER A 70 -13.53 9.63 -3.29
C SER A 70 -12.58 10.59 -4.00
N ASP A 71 -13.06 11.72 -4.48
CA ASP A 71 -12.21 12.76 -5.05
C ASP A 71 -11.82 13.81 -4.00
N PRO A 72 -10.61 13.75 -3.43
CA PRO A 72 -10.15 14.73 -2.45
C PRO A 72 -10.00 16.15 -3.03
N SER A 73 -9.91 16.31 -4.36
CA SER A 73 -9.82 17.64 -4.99
C SER A 73 -11.19 18.31 -5.23
N ALA A 74 -12.27 17.53 -5.19
CA ALA A 74 -13.65 18.00 -5.42
C ALA A 74 -14.53 17.88 -4.16
N GLY A 75 -13.92 18.03 -2.96
CA GLY A 75 -14.64 17.97 -1.69
C GLY A 75 -15.23 16.60 -1.35
N GLY A 76 -14.66 15.52 -1.91
CA GLY A 76 -15.08 14.14 -1.64
C GLY A 76 -16.15 13.58 -2.58
N ALA A 77 -16.45 14.26 -3.70
CA ALA A 77 -17.35 13.71 -4.72
C ALA A 77 -16.83 12.34 -5.22
N GLY A 78 -17.70 11.34 -5.32
CA GLY A 78 -17.31 10.00 -5.76
C GLY A 78 -17.20 9.87 -7.28
N PHE A 79 -16.28 9.04 -7.77
CA PHE A 79 -16.25 8.56 -9.14
C PHE A 79 -15.93 7.06 -9.17
N THR A 80 -16.40 6.35 -10.19
CA THR A 80 -16.21 4.90 -10.32
C THR A 80 -15.24 4.60 -11.45
N LEU A 81 -14.15 3.91 -11.12
CA LEU A 81 -13.32 3.28 -12.14
C LEU A 81 -14.05 2.06 -12.70
N THR A 82 -13.95 1.88 -14.01
CA THR A 82 -14.32 0.66 -14.72
C THR A 82 -13.13 0.24 -15.56
N ASP A 83 -12.69 -1.01 -15.41
CA ASP A 83 -11.47 -1.53 -16.02
C ASP A 83 -10.24 -0.62 -15.78
N GLY A 84 -10.15 -0.05 -14.57
CA GLY A 84 -9.02 0.77 -14.12
C GLY A 84 -9.06 2.22 -14.56
N ALA A 85 -10.17 2.71 -15.13
CA ALA A 85 -10.27 4.10 -15.57
C ALA A 85 -11.67 4.71 -15.47
N ALA A 86 -11.73 6.04 -15.41
CA ALA A 86 -12.96 6.82 -15.40
C ALA A 86 -12.78 8.16 -16.11
N ASP A 87 -13.85 8.68 -16.70
CA ASP A 87 -13.93 10.05 -17.20
C ASP A 87 -14.70 10.89 -16.17
N VAL A 88 -14.07 11.97 -15.68
CA VAL A 88 -14.64 12.89 -14.68
C VAL A 88 -14.66 14.28 -15.30
N GLY A 89 -15.81 14.66 -15.85
CA GLY A 89 -15.91 15.87 -16.66
C GLY A 89 -15.05 15.76 -17.92
N SER A 90 -14.10 16.66 -18.10
CA SER A 90 -13.11 16.60 -19.19
C SER A 90 -11.89 15.74 -18.88
N ASP A 91 -11.72 15.31 -17.63
CA ASP A 91 -10.48 14.72 -17.15
C ASP A 91 -10.54 13.20 -17.19
N ARG A 92 -9.39 12.56 -17.44
CA ARG A 92 -9.25 11.10 -17.38
C ARG A 92 -8.58 10.71 -16.08
N VAL A 93 -9.21 9.85 -15.29
CA VAL A 93 -8.60 9.23 -14.10
C VAL A 93 -8.26 7.77 -14.39
N THR A 94 -7.05 7.36 -14.08
CA THR A 94 -6.58 5.96 -14.27
C THR A 94 -5.93 5.41 -13.01
N LEU A 95 -6.11 4.12 -12.74
CA LEU A 95 -5.37 3.40 -11.72
C LEU A 95 -3.87 3.37 -12.08
N GLY A 96 -3.03 3.83 -11.15
CA GLY A 96 -1.58 3.86 -11.33
C GLY A 96 -0.88 2.79 -10.51
N GLU A 97 -0.88 2.94 -9.18
CA GLU A 97 -0.18 2.03 -8.27
C GLU A 97 -1.11 1.57 -7.15
N VAL A 98 -0.93 0.31 -6.73
CA VAL A 98 -1.58 -0.27 -5.55
C VAL A 98 -0.47 -0.81 -4.66
N ILE A 99 -0.26 -0.17 -3.51
CA ILE A 99 0.89 -0.41 -2.64
C ILE A 99 0.41 -1.08 -1.35
N PRO A 100 0.77 -2.35 -1.12
CA PRO A 100 0.51 -3.03 0.15
C PRO A 100 1.12 -2.29 1.33
N ALA A 101 0.34 -2.09 2.38
CA ALA A 101 0.73 -1.36 3.57
C ALA A 101 0.23 -2.04 4.85
N ASN A 102 0.63 -1.48 5.98
CA ASN A 102 0.12 -1.77 7.30
C ASN A 102 -0.20 -0.45 7.99
N LEU A 103 -1.36 -0.36 8.64
CA LEU A 103 -1.78 0.78 9.43
C LEU A 103 -2.02 0.32 10.87
N ASP A 104 -1.20 0.78 11.81
CA ASP A 104 -1.33 0.47 13.23
C ASP A 104 -1.39 -1.04 13.56
N GLY A 105 -0.71 -1.87 12.76
CA GLY A 105 -0.71 -3.33 12.89
C GLY A 105 -1.71 -4.03 11.97
N GLU A 106 -2.66 -3.32 11.37
CA GLU A 106 -3.70 -3.90 10.52
C GLU A 106 -3.37 -3.83 9.01
N PRO A 107 -3.84 -4.79 8.19
CA PRO A 107 -3.68 -4.73 6.75
C PRO A 107 -4.26 -3.44 6.15
N ALA A 108 -3.47 -2.80 5.29
CA ALA A 108 -3.84 -1.57 4.61
C ALA A 108 -3.34 -1.56 3.16
N VAL A 109 -3.87 -0.67 2.34
CA VAL A 109 -3.40 -0.44 0.96
C VAL A 109 -3.40 1.04 0.66
N VAL A 110 -2.33 1.53 0.03
CA VAL A 110 -2.31 2.86 -0.59
C VAL A 110 -2.61 2.69 -2.07
N VAL A 111 -3.67 3.33 -2.55
CA VAL A 111 -4.00 3.39 -3.97
C VAL A 111 -3.60 4.76 -4.50
N VAL A 112 -2.92 4.76 -5.64
CA VAL A 112 -2.53 5.95 -6.37
C VAL A 112 -3.24 5.95 -7.71
N LEU A 113 -4.08 6.95 -7.91
CA LEU A 113 -4.72 7.23 -9.19
C LEU A 113 -4.05 8.45 -9.83
N THR A 114 -4.05 8.48 -11.16
CA THR A 114 -3.56 9.62 -11.93
C THR A 114 -4.71 10.28 -12.65
N ARG A 115 -4.98 11.54 -12.33
CA ARG A 115 -5.89 12.41 -13.07
C ARG A 115 -5.12 13.22 -14.11
N THR A 116 -5.42 12.99 -15.38
CA THR A 116 -4.91 13.79 -16.50
C THR A 116 -5.96 14.81 -16.90
N PRO A 117 -5.66 16.13 -16.81
CA PRO A 117 -6.62 17.17 -17.16
C PRO A 117 -6.88 17.19 -18.67
N GLY A 118 -8.16 17.25 -19.06
CA GLY A 118 -8.54 17.29 -20.48
C GLY A 118 -8.09 18.54 -21.22
N ALA A 119 -7.97 19.66 -20.48
CA ALA A 119 -7.47 20.93 -21.00
C ALA A 119 -5.93 20.95 -21.21
N GLY A 120 -5.22 19.88 -20.86
CA GLY A 120 -3.77 19.85 -20.76
C GLY A 120 -3.26 20.45 -19.45
N GLY A 121 -2.00 20.20 -19.14
CA GLY A 121 -1.37 20.56 -17.87
C GLY A 121 -0.77 19.35 -17.14
N PRO A 122 -0.12 19.57 -15.99
CA PRO A 122 0.45 18.48 -15.22
C PRO A 122 -0.66 17.58 -14.66
N PRO A 123 -0.46 16.26 -14.62
CA PRO A 123 -1.41 15.35 -13.97
C PRO A 123 -1.47 15.61 -12.47
N THR A 124 -2.53 15.13 -11.83
CA THR A 124 -2.68 15.13 -10.36
C THR A 124 -2.72 13.70 -9.86
N HIS A 125 -1.93 13.36 -8.85
CA HIS A 125 -2.05 12.08 -8.16
C HIS A 125 -3.15 12.20 -7.10
N LEU A 126 -4.16 11.33 -7.18
CA LEU A 126 -5.15 11.13 -6.12
C LEU A 126 -4.70 9.92 -5.32
N VAL A 127 -4.28 10.14 -4.08
CA VAL A 127 -3.73 9.10 -3.21
C VAL A 127 -4.71 8.84 -2.09
N GLU A 128 -5.10 7.59 -1.91
CA GLU A 128 -6.06 7.17 -0.90
C GLU A 128 -5.53 5.96 -0.13
N LEU A 129 -5.61 6.04 1.20
CA LEU A 129 -5.27 4.97 2.13
C LEU A 129 -6.55 4.21 2.50
N PHE A 130 -6.52 2.89 2.33
CA PHE A 130 -7.60 1.99 2.69
C PHE A 130 -7.16 1.03 3.80
N THR A 131 -8.13 0.62 4.62
CA THR A 131 -8.00 -0.51 5.57
C THR A 131 -9.02 -1.58 5.24
N PHE A 132 -8.83 -2.77 5.79
CA PHE A 132 -9.81 -3.86 5.72
C PHE A 132 -10.39 -4.06 7.11
N ALA A 133 -11.59 -3.53 7.36
CA ALA A 133 -12.23 -3.67 8.66
C ALA A 133 -12.46 -5.16 9.00
N ALA A 134 -12.05 -5.60 10.19
CA ALA A 134 -12.24 -6.97 10.66
C ALA A 134 -13.71 -7.43 10.67
N GLY A 135 -14.66 -6.49 10.77
CA GLY A 135 -16.10 -6.76 10.68
C GLY A 135 -16.60 -7.11 9.27
N ASN A 136 -15.78 -6.88 8.24
CA ASN A 136 -16.03 -7.25 6.85
C ASN A 136 -15.32 -8.55 6.47
N ALA A 137 -15.04 -9.45 7.42
CA ALA A 137 -14.34 -10.72 7.20
C ALA A 137 -15.18 -11.78 6.46
N GLY A 138 -15.88 -11.38 5.40
CA GLY A 138 -16.29 -12.30 4.36
C GLY A 138 -15.08 -12.78 3.55
N PRO A 139 -15.26 -13.73 2.61
CA PRO A 139 -14.17 -14.23 1.76
C PRO A 139 -13.47 -13.12 0.95
N THR A 140 -14.12 -11.96 0.80
CA THR A 140 -13.59 -10.75 0.16
C THR A 140 -13.87 -9.55 1.06
N PRO A 141 -12.94 -9.15 1.94
CA PRO A 141 -13.15 -8.01 2.81
C PRO A 141 -13.23 -6.73 1.98
N SER A 142 -14.23 -5.90 2.27
CA SER A 142 -14.41 -4.63 1.57
C SER A 142 -13.47 -3.56 2.14
N PRO A 143 -12.58 -2.97 1.32
CA PRO A 143 -11.77 -1.84 1.74
C PRO A 143 -12.61 -0.67 2.24
N VAL A 144 -12.12 0.02 3.26
CA VAL A 144 -12.71 1.25 3.82
C VAL A 144 -11.68 2.37 3.71
N GLY A 145 -12.07 3.48 3.07
CA GLY A 145 -11.21 4.65 2.93
C GLY A 145 -10.93 5.30 4.29
N VAL A 146 -9.66 5.57 4.56
CA VAL A 146 -9.17 6.14 5.82
C VAL A 146 -8.78 7.60 5.63
N ALA A 147 -7.94 7.86 4.63
CA ALA A 147 -7.45 9.20 4.36
C ALA A 147 -7.07 9.37 2.89
N ALA A 148 -7.27 10.57 2.34
CA ALA A 148 -6.92 10.85 0.96
C ALA A 148 -6.24 12.22 0.78
N VAL A 149 -5.53 12.39 -0.34
CA VAL A 149 -4.98 13.69 -0.78
C VAL A 149 -4.91 13.76 -2.30
N ALA A 150 -5.17 14.93 -2.85
CA ALA A 150 -4.86 15.27 -4.24
C ALA A 150 -3.55 16.05 -4.29
N VAL A 151 -2.59 15.57 -5.08
CA VAL A 151 -1.26 16.17 -5.17
C VAL A 151 -0.89 16.39 -6.65
N PRO A 152 -0.77 17.64 -7.11
CA PRO A 152 -0.30 17.93 -8.45
C PRO A 152 1.10 17.34 -8.71
N ALA A 153 1.29 16.76 -9.89
CA ALA A 153 2.61 16.36 -10.36
C ALA A 153 3.49 17.60 -10.51
N ASP A 154 4.76 17.48 -10.13
CA ASP A 154 5.73 18.53 -10.36
C ASP A 154 6.18 18.45 -11.83
N PRO A 155 5.96 19.48 -12.65
CA PRO A 155 6.35 19.43 -14.06
C PRO A 155 7.87 19.37 -14.27
N ARG A 156 8.68 19.61 -13.23
CA ARG A 156 10.15 19.51 -13.30
C ARG A 156 10.68 18.13 -12.93
N ALA A 157 9.89 17.32 -12.22
CA ALA A 157 10.30 15.98 -11.84
C ALA A 157 10.27 15.07 -13.08
N VAL A 158 11.34 14.31 -13.29
CA VAL A 158 11.39 13.32 -14.39
C VAL A 158 10.68 12.02 -14.03
N ALA A 159 10.52 11.77 -12.73
CA ALA A 159 9.72 10.67 -12.21
C ALA A 159 9.12 11.06 -10.85
N THR A 160 7.94 10.53 -10.55
CA THR A 160 7.38 10.51 -9.20
C THR A 160 7.03 9.07 -8.87
N ARG A 161 7.48 8.59 -7.72
CA ARG A 161 7.18 7.25 -7.19
C ARG A 161 6.49 7.37 -5.84
N TRP A 162 5.55 6.46 -5.59
CA TRP A 162 4.96 6.30 -4.27
C TRP A 162 5.52 5.06 -3.58
N ALA A 163 5.69 5.15 -2.27
CA ALA A 163 6.16 4.05 -1.45
C ALA A 163 5.58 4.16 -0.04
N VAL A 164 5.76 3.09 0.73
CA VAL A 164 5.44 3.08 2.15
C VAL A 164 6.72 2.75 2.91
N GLY A 165 7.04 3.56 3.92
CA GLY A 165 8.26 3.41 4.71
C GLY A 165 8.46 4.58 5.66
N ASN A 166 9.41 4.45 6.59
CA ASN A 166 9.70 5.49 7.59
C ASN A 166 8.42 5.99 8.30
N ASP A 167 7.57 5.05 8.71
CA ASP A 167 6.29 5.29 9.38
C ASP A 167 5.27 6.13 8.58
N ALA A 168 5.43 6.29 7.25
CA ALA A 168 4.62 7.18 6.41
C ALA A 168 4.38 6.66 4.97
N ILE A 169 3.45 7.32 4.27
CA ILE A 169 3.36 7.24 2.81
C ILE A 169 4.38 8.22 2.23
N LEU A 170 5.24 7.76 1.33
CA LEU A 170 6.33 8.53 0.75
C LEU A 170 6.01 8.90 -0.69
N ARG A 171 6.11 10.19 -1.01
CA ARG A 171 6.21 10.68 -2.38
C ARG A 171 7.68 10.99 -2.67
N ILE A 172 8.27 10.24 -3.58
CA ILE A 172 9.66 10.40 -4.01
C ILE A 172 9.64 11.04 -5.39
N ARG A 173 10.29 12.19 -5.55
CA ARG A 173 10.43 12.89 -6.83
C ARG A 173 11.89 12.88 -7.25
N SER A 174 12.14 12.38 -8.45
CA SER A 174 13.47 12.32 -9.05
C SER A 174 13.64 13.43 -10.09
N TYR A 175 14.86 13.97 -10.14
CA TYR A 175 15.26 15.04 -11.06
C TYR A 175 16.59 14.63 -11.74
N VAL A 176 16.86 15.17 -12.94
CA VAL A 176 18.04 14.77 -13.74
C VAL A 176 19.36 15.03 -13.00
N ASP A 177 19.46 16.19 -12.34
CA ASP A 177 20.71 16.68 -11.75
C ASP A 177 20.53 17.09 -10.28
N SER A 178 19.62 16.45 -9.55
CA SER A 178 19.39 16.74 -8.13
C SER A 178 19.05 15.46 -7.36
N PRO A 179 19.39 15.38 -6.07
CA PRO A 179 18.96 14.28 -5.22
C PRO A 179 17.44 14.12 -5.22
N ASP A 180 16.97 12.90 -4.95
CA ASP A 180 15.55 12.64 -4.78
C ASP A 180 14.98 13.48 -3.64
N GLU A 181 13.85 14.14 -3.91
CA GLU A 181 13.08 14.82 -2.88
C GLU A 181 11.99 13.89 -2.36
N THR A 182 11.97 13.69 -1.04
CA THR A 182 10.94 12.89 -0.39
C THR A 182 10.00 13.79 0.42
N THR A 183 8.70 13.66 0.17
CA THR A 183 7.64 14.19 1.05
C THR A 183 6.96 13.03 1.76
N ARG A 184 6.80 13.15 3.07
CA ARG A 184 6.12 12.14 3.89
C ARG A 184 4.67 12.56 4.10
N TYR A 185 3.74 11.62 4.08
CA TYR A 185 2.33 11.86 4.35
C TYR A 185 1.84 10.94 5.45
N LEU A 186 1.09 11.51 6.40
CA LEU A 186 0.44 10.79 7.49
C LEU A 186 -1.07 11.04 7.47
N PRO A 187 -1.89 10.07 7.91
CA PRO A 187 -3.30 10.32 8.17
C PRO A 187 -3.46 11.43 9.22
N GLY A 188 -4.11 12.50 8.80
CA GLY A 188 -4.50 13.60 9.66
C GLY A 188 -5.96 13.51 10.08
N PRO A 189 -6.43 14.52 10.83
CA PRO A 189 -7.85 14.65 11.18
C PRO A 189 -8.73 14.69 9.93
N ALA A 190 -9.99 14.28 10.08
CA ALA A 190 -11.02 14.35 9.03
C ALA A 190 -10.73 13.55 7.74
N GLY A 191 -9.85 12.54 7.79
CA GLY A 191 -9.59 11.66 6.66
C GLY A 191 -8.76 12.32 5.55
N VAL A 192 -7.84 13.20 5.91
CA VAL A 192 -6.91 13.85 4.96
C VAL A 192 -5.49 13.33 5.18
N LEU A 193 -4.77 13.00 4.11
CA LEU A 193 -3.33 12.75 4.19
C LEU A 193 -2.58 14.08 4.24
N VAL A 194 -1.88 14.33 5.34
CA VAL A 194 -1.19 15.60 5.61
C VAL A 194 0.30 15.44 5.33
N PRO A 195 0.92 16.34 4.55
CA PRO A 195 2.36 16.32 4.36
C PRO A 195 3.04 16.67 5.68
N VAL A 196 3.97 15.82 6.10
CA VAL A 196 4.87 16.07 7.22
C VAL A 196 6.28 16.26 6.66
N GLY A 197 7.08 17.07 7.34
CA GLY A 197 8.44 17.38 6.93
C GLY A 197 9.30 16.11 6.71
N PRO A 198 10.45 16.25 6.03
CA PRO A 198 11.37 15.14 5.78
C PRO A 198 11.76 14.43 7.09
#